data_AF-A0A090HZD6-F1
#
_entry.id   AF-A0A090HZD6-F1
#
_cell.length_a   1.000
_cell.length_b   1.000
_cell.length_c   1.000
_cell.angle_alpha   90.00
_cell.angle_beta   90.00
_cell.angle_gamma   90.00
#
_symmetry.space_group_name_H-M   'P 1'
#
loop_
_entity.id
_entity.type
_entity.pdbx_description
1 polymer ?
#
loop_
_entity_poly.entity_id
_entity_poly.type
_entity_poly.pdbx_seq_one_letter_code
_entity_poly.pdbx_strand_id
1 'polypeptide(L)'
;MSDNEIRDELLTLLYPKNNEKRIVYMRIKSRKHTVKFIELEKLQYYNRKNIYISVAERFPSFNNTTNKAIIDLDTIKRVSYIVVDLDYCRSSEWSHEKAEQVYNALKTFNVFDDVLCPHITLNSGRGLHLFYLIEPVYFYKDKIKKEKQISLYQDCAAYLKESLYEKISELKVADVYALKNIDLDKNVGSNILQIIRLPLSYNSSAKAKGTLIDINDFPRYYLGLWINELKPEKDINKSNYIHKANIEKLSLKRIADYKTLIKIRKENNTLVGSRDKIMIQAAWTIINGDLSKDILYEIGSLIGGGFEKERYIESKWRNAMRNVASKYKKLSNKKIMEWLDISEEESQFMSCLKPCTKKEVIAQQKREEKEKIILAVKEYYHENGNISETAKKFKLSRNTVRKYINLKLN
;
A
#
# COMPACT_ATOMS: atom_id res chain seq x y z
N MET A 1 32.32 -23.88 -1.25
CA MET A 1 32.66 -22.73 -0.38
C MET A 1 32.46 -23.11 1.07
N SER A 2 33.30 -22.60 1.97
CA SER A 2 33.11 -22.74 3.42
C SER A 2 31.96 -21.86 3.93
N ASP A 3 31.36 -22.21 5.07
CA ASP A 3 30.32 -21.38 5.72
C ASP A 3 30.79 -19.96 6.07
N ASN A 4 32.10 -19.73 6.13
CA ASN A 4 32.65 -18.40 6.35
C ASN A 4 32.66 -17.61 5.03
N GLU A 5 33.05 -18.23 3.92
CA GLU A 5 33.01 -17.63 2.58
C GLU A 5 31.57 -17.26 2.18
N ILE A 6 30.62 -18.19 2.37
CA ILE A 6 29.19 -17.91 2.09
C ILE A 6 28.71 -16.76 2.97
N ARG A 7 29.11 -16.72 4.24
CA ARG A 7 28.73 -15.63 5.15
C ARG A 7 29.30 -14.29 4.68
N ASP A 8 30.54 -14.25 4.23
CA ASP A 8 31.20 -13.03 3.78
C ASP A 8 30.60 -12.49 2.47
N GLU A 9 30.20 -13.39 1.57
CA GLU A 9 29.43 -13.03 0.37
C GLU A 9 28.05 -12.50 0.74
N LEU A 10 27.30 -13.21 1.60
CA LEU A 10 26.00 -12.75 2.10
C LEU A 10 26.12 -11.37 2.76
N LEU A 11 27.13 -11.17 3.60
CA LEU A 11 27.38 -9.87 4.23
C LEU A 11 27.77 -8.79 3.23
N THR A 12 28.37 -9.17 2.10
CA THR A 12 28.67 -8.24 1.01
C THR A 12 27.42 -7.84 0.23
N LEU A 13 26.47 -8.76 0.08
CA LEU A 13 25.15 -8.46 -0.46
C LEU A 13 24.34 -7.57 0.50
N LEU A 14 24.37 -7.86 1.81
CA LEU A 14 23.62 -7.09 2.81
C LEU A 14 24.25 -5.72 3.11
N TYR A 15 25.59 -5.62 3.06
CA TYR A 15 26.37 -4.40 3.29
C TYR A 15 27.45 -4.26 2.23
N PRO A 16 27.13 -3.67 1.05
CA PRO A 16 28.10 -3.44 0.00
C PRO A 16 29.35 -2.74 0.55
N LYS A 17 30.54 -3.22 0.16
CA LYS A 17 31.82 -2.67 0.62
C LYS A 17 31.89 -1.19 0.25
N ASN A 18 31.79 -0.34 1.26
CA ASN A 18 32.40 0.97 1.25
C ASN A 18 33.66 0.82 2.11
N ASN A 19 34.73 1.59 1.85
CA ASN A 19 36.06 1.48 2.49
C ASN A 19 36.09 1.64 4.04
N GLU A 20 34.97 1.50 4.74
CA GLU A 20 34.81 1.58 6.20
C GLU A 20 34.77 0.18 6.83
N LYS A 21 35.33 0.07 8.04
CA LYS A 21 35.30 -1.16 8.85
C LYS A 21 33.85 -1.59 9.09
N ARG A 22 33.50 -2.82 8.68
CA ARG A 22 32.17 -3.40 8.93
C ARG A 22 32.05 -3.82 10.39
N ILE A 23 31.06 -3.28 11.09
CA ILE A 23 30.87 -3.51 12.52
C ILE A 23 29.50 -4.17 12.76
N VAL A 24 29.50 -5.32 13.42
CA VAL A 24 28.30 -6.12 13.69
C VAL A 24 27.93 -6.08 15.18
N TYR A 25 26.64 -6.16 15.46
CA TYR A 25 26.06 -6.08 16.80
C TYR A 25 25.99 -7.45 17.49
N MET A 26 26.95 -7.79 18.35
CA MET A 26 26.81 -8.99 19.19
C MET A 26 26.04 -8.66 20.48
N ARG A 27 24.84 -9.25 20.63
CA ARG A 27 24.15 -9.30 21.92
C ARG A 27 24.68 -10.49 22.72
N ILE A 28 25.58 -10.23 23.65
CA ILE A 28 26.05 -11.25 24.58
C ILE A 28 25.01 -11.37 25.70
N LYS A 29 24.30 -12.51 25.74
CA LYS A 29 23.47 -12.88 26.90
C LYS A 29 24.41 -13.29 28.05
N SER A 30 24.89 -12.32 28.82
CA SER A 30 25.44 -12.54 30.17
C SER A 30 24.42 -12.06 31.21
N ARG A 31 24.66 -12.26 32.52
CA ARG A 31 23.82 -11.73 33.62
C ARG A 31 23.49 -10.24 33.45
N LYS A 32 24.32 -9.48 32.73
CA LYS A 32 24.00 -8.15 32.20
C LYS A 32 23.97 -8.21 30.68
N HIS A 33 22.82 -7.90 30.07
CA HIS A 33 22.73 -7.80 28.61
C HIS A 33 23.72 -6.74 28.11
N THR A 34 24.75 -7.17 27.37
CA THR A 34 25.77 -6.27 26.82
C THR A 34 25.73 -6.35 25.31
N VAL A 35 25.61 -5.19 24.65
CA VAL A 35 25.71 -5.07 23.20
C VAL A 35 27.14 -4.65 22.89
N LYS A 36 27.88 -5.45 22.13
CA LYS A 36 29.23 -5.13 21.67
C LYS A 36 29.26 -5.03 20.15
N PHE A 37 30.03 -4.06 19.67
CA PHE A 37 30.40 -3.91 18.28
C PHE A 37 31.64 -4.75 17.99
N ILE A 38 31.58 -5.61 16.98
CA ILE A 38 32.65 -6.55 16.64
C ILE A 38 32.97 -6.42 15.17
N GLU A 39 34.26 -6.34 14.85
CA GLU A 39 34.76 -6.42 13.48
C GLU A 39 34.45 -7.81 12.90
N LEU A 40 33.96 -7.87 11.66
CA LEU A 40 33.53 -9.12 11.01
C LEU A 40 34.55 -10.25 11.10
N GLU A 41 35.83 -9.95 10.89
CA GLU A 41 36.94 -10.92 10.92
C GLU A 41 37.09 -11.61 12.29
N LYS A 42 36.58 -11.01 13.36
CA LYS A 42 36.60 -11.57 14.72
C LYS A 42 35.37 -12.41 15.04
N LEU A 43 34.41 -12.54 14.13
CA LEU A 43 33.18 -13.31 14.38
C LEU A 43 33.43 -14.81 14.58
N GLN A 44 34.48 -15.36 13.96
CA GLN A 44 34.86 -16.77 14.09
C GLN A 44 35.12 -17.20 15.55
N TYR A 45 35.53 -16.26 16.41
CA TYR A 45 35.77 -16.52 17.84
C TYR A 45 34.48 -16.64 18.67
N TYR A 46 33.31 -16.43 18.07
CA TYR A 46 32.02 -16.37 18.75
C TYR A 46 30.99 -17.38 18.24
N ASN A 47 31.44 -18.44 17.55
CA ASN A 47 30.60 -19.42 16.85
C ASN A 47 29.53 -20.15 17.69
N ARG A 48 29.58 -20.13 19.03
CA ARG A 48 28.57 -20.74 19.93
C ARG A 48 27.67 -19.72 20.64
N LYS A 49 27.82 -18.42 20.34
CA LYS A 49 27.01 -17.35 20.94
C LYS A 49 25.93 -16.92 19.95
N ASN A 50 24.82 -16.39 20.49
CA ASN A 50 23.86 -15.69 19.64
C ASN A 50 24.49 -14.39 19.16
N ILE A 51 24.68 -14.28 17.85
CA ILE A 51 25.18 -13.08 17.21
C ILE A 51 24.03 -12.51 16.40
N TYR A 52 23.93 -11.19 16.40
CA TYR A 52 22.87 -10.48 15.72
C TYR A 52 23.44 -9.41 14.80
N ILE A 53 22.60 -8.90 13.92
CA ILE A 53 22.92 -7.81 13.02
C ILE A 53 21.69 -6.93 12.87
N SER A 54 21.88 -5.61 12.78
CA SER A 54 20.77 -4.68 12.60
C SER A 54 20.40 -4.59 11.14
N VAL A 55 19.11 -4.55 10.81
CA VAL A 55 18.66 -4.42 9.41
C VAL A 55 19.18 -3.14 8.72
N ALA A 56 19.54 -2.13 9.51
CA ALA A 56 20.13 -0.88 9.02
C ALA A 56 21.59 -0.73 9.46
N GLU A 57 22.42 -0.17 8.59
CA GLU A 57 23.76 0.32 8.94
C GLU A 57 23.63 1.59 9.77
N ARG A 58 24.49 1.71 10.79
CA ARG A 58 24.39 2.76 11.80
C ARG A 58 25.76 3.35 12.11
N PHE A 59 25.75 4.61 12.51
CA PHE A 59 26.88 5.24 13.19
C PHE A 59 27.04 4.61 14.58
N PRO A 60 28.26 4.19 14.97
CA PRO A 60 28.51 3.71 16.32
C PRO A 60 28.18 4.81 17.33
N SER A 61 27.25 4.54 18.24
CA SER A 61 26.87 5.46 19.31
C SER A 61 26.74 4.68 20.61
N PHE A 62 27.20 5.28 21.70
CA PHE A 62 27.27 4.65 23.02
C PHE A 62 26.75 5.59 24.09
N ASN A 63 26.06 5.03 25.06
CA ASN A 63 25.71 5.75 26.27
C ASN A 63 26.97 5.90 27.13
N ASN A 64 27.40 7.14 27.38
CA ASN A 64 28.64 7.47 28.08
C ASN A 64 28.75 6.86 29.49
N THR A 65 27.62 6.61 30.16
CA THR A 65 27.58 6.08 31.53
C THR A 65 27.60 4.55 31.57
N THR A 66 27.00 3.90 30.58
CA THR A 66 26.82 2.43 30.58
C THR A 66 27.67 1.71 29.53
N ASN A 67 28.34 2.44 28.64
CA ASN A 67 29.02 1.94 27.45
C ASN A 67 28.16 1.00 26.58
N LYS A 68 26.83 1.11 26.70
CA LYS A 68 25.88 0.34 25.90
C LYS A 68 25.66 1.03 24.57
N ALA A 69 25.59 0.25 23.50
CA ALA A 69 25.23 0.75 22.18
C ALA A 69 23.83 1.40 22.21
N ILE A 70 23.73 2.60 21.63
CA ILE A 70 22.46 3.30 21.44
C ILE A 70 21.84 2.82 20.13
N ILE A 71 20.58 2.41 20.19
CA ILE A 71 19.81 1.90 19.05
C ILE A 71 18.59 2.79 18.90
N ASP A 72 18.74 3.83 18.07
CA ASP A 72 17.70 4.82 17.80
C ASP A 72 17.59 5.07 16.28
N LEU A 73 16.68 5.95 15.89
CA LEU A 73 16.52 6.34 14.49
C LEU A 73 17.64 7.29 14.05
N ASP A 74 18.21 8.08 14.96
CA ASP A 74 19.20 9.11 14.64
C ASP A 74 20.55 8.51 14.22
N THR A 75 20.91 7.36 14.76
CA THR A 75 22.12 6.60 14.42
C THR A 75 22.04 5.90 13.08
N ILE A 76 20.87 5.79 12.44
CA ILE A 76 20.72 5.10 11.16
C ILE A 76 21.40 5.88 10.03
N LYS A 77 22.27 5.20 9.28
CA LYS A 77 23.02 5.71 8.13
C LYS A 77 22.41 5.27 6.80
N ARG A 78 22.20 3.95 6.62
CA ARG A 78 21.58 3.39 5.40
C ARG A 78 20.86 2.09 5.68
N VAL A 79 19.97 1.69 4.76
CA VAL A 79 19.34 0.38 4.73
C VAL A 79 19.43 -0.21 3.32
N SER A 80 19.61 -1.52 3.21
CA SER A 80 19.85 -2.19 1.91
C SER A 80 19.09 -3.51 1.76
N TYR A 81 18.25 -3.87 2.73
CA TYR A 81 17.38 -5.05 2.67
C TYR A 81 16.21 -4.93 3.64
N ILE A 82 15.13 -5.66 3.36
CA ILE A 82 14.09 -6.02 4.33
C ILE A 82 14.26 -7.49 4.67
N VAL A 83 13.94 -7.86 5.90
CA VAL A 83 13.91 -9.25 6.35
C VAL A 83 12.57 -9.56 7.00
N VAL A 84 11.94 -10.63 6.54
CA VAL A 84 10.75 -11.20 7.19
C VAL A 84 11.18 -12.46 7.94
N ASP A 85 10.82 -12.53 9.22
CA ASP A 85 11.16 -13.63 10.12
C ASP A 85 9.94 -14.53 10.29
N LEU A 86 10.04 -15.77 9.84
CA LEU A 86 9.01 -16.80 9.99
C LEU A 86 9.47 -17.77 11.08
N ASP A 87 9.02 -17.52 12.31
CA ASP A 87 9.35 -18.39 13.43
C ASP A 87 8.60 -19.73 13.32
N TYR A 88 9.23 -20.81 13.77
CA TYR A 88 8.59 -22.11 13.91
C TYR A 88 8.20 -22.36 15.38
N CYS A 89 7.05 -23.01 15.57
CA CYS A 89 6.46 -23.25 16.88
C CYS A 89 7.47 -23.85 17.85
N ARG A 90 7.57 -23.24 19.04
CA ARG A 90 8.62 -23.52 20.02
C ARG A 90 8.61 -24.94 20.58
N SER A 91 7.47 -25.61 20.55
CA SER A 91 7.29 -26.98 21.01
C SER A 91 7.61 -28.04 19.95
N SER A 92 7.89 -27.62 18.71
CA SER A 92 8.14 -28.53 17.60
C SER A 92 9.62 -28.54 17.23
N GLU A 93 10.12 -29.71 16.84
CA GLU A 93 11.50 -29.86 16.37
C GLU A 93 11.68 -29.12 15.05
N TRP A 94 12.78 -28.37 14.93
CA TRP A 94 13.17 -27.65 13.72
C TRP A 94 14.53 -28.13 13.24
N SER A 95 14.60 -28.56 11.98
CA SER A 95 15.83 -29.01 11.32
C SER A 95 16.00 -28.28 9.99
N HIS A 96 17.15 -28.46 9.35
CA HIS A 96 17.38 -27.89 8.02
C HIS A 96 16.42 -28.49 6.98
N GLU A 97 16.21 -29.80 7.03
CA GLU A 97 15.31 -30.52 6.13
C GLU A 97 13.86 -30.02 6.29
N LYS A 98 13.42 -29.74 7.52
CA LYS A 98 12.10 -29.12 7.75
C LYS A 98 12.03 -27.70 7.20
N ALA A 99 13.13 -26.95 7.29
CA ALA A 99 13.21 -25.61 6.72
C ALA A 99 13.08 -25.65 5.18
N GLU A 100 13.74 -26.62 4.53
CA GLU A 100 13.59 -26.86 3.09
C GLU A 100 12.18 -27.31 2.72
N GLN A 101 11.57 -28.21 3.49
CA GLN A 101 10.18 -28.64 3.27
C GLN A 101 9.20 -27.47 3.34
N VAL A 102 9.36 -26.59 4.33
CA VAL A 102 8.56 -25.36 4.45
C VAL A 102 8.78 -24.47 3.24
N TYR A 103 10.04 -24.21 2.87
CA TYR A 103 10.34 -23.34 1.74
C TYR A 103 9.82 -23.90 0.41
N ASN A 104 9.95 -25.20 0.18
CA ASN A 104 9.41 -25.88 -1.00
C ASN A 104 7.88 -25.83 -1.00
N ALA A 105 7.21 -25.96 0.15
CA ALA A 105 5.76 -25.77 0.22
C ALA A 105 5.37 -24.35 -0.21
N LEU A 106 6.07 -23.31 0.27
CA LEU A 106 5.80 -21.93 -0.16
C LEU A 106 5.94 -21.74 -1.68
N LYS A 107 6.95 -22.37 -2.30
CA LYS A 107 7.14 -22.36 -3.75
C LYS A 107 6.04 -23.12 -4.49
N THR A 108 5.74 -24.36 -4.10
CA THR A 108 4.75 -25.22 -4.77
C THR A 108 3.35 -24.62 -4.75
N PHE A 109 3.00 -23.89 -3.70
CA PHE A 109 1.71 -23.20 -3.59
C PHE A 109 1.73 -21.77 -4.12
N ASN A 110 2.73 -21.42 -4.93
CA ASN A 110 2.84 -20.13 -5.63
C ASN A 110 2.74 -18.91 -4.69
N VAL A 111 3.18 -19.05 -3.42
CA VAL A 111 3.17 -17.93 -2.47
C VAL A 111 4.02 -16.79 -3.00
N PHE A 112 5.12 -17.10 -3.69
CA PHE A 112 6.05 -16.13 -4.26
C PHE A 112 5.68 -15.64 -5.67
N ASP A 113 4.55 -16.09 -6.21
CA ASP A 113 3.93 -15.51 -7.41
C ASP A 113 3.00 -14.36 -7.03
N ASP A 114 2.26 -14.54 -5.93
CA ASP A 114 1.33 -13.54 -5.37
C ASP A 114 2.02 -12.53 -4.43
N VAL A 115 3.12 -12.94 -3.79
CA VAL A 115 3.97 -12.10 -2.93
C VAL A 115 5.35 -12.09 -3.54
N LEU A 116 6.10 -11.00 -3.38
CA LEU A 116 7.44 -10.94 -3.94
C LEU A 116 8.33 -12.08 -3.41
N CYS A 117 9.16 -12.60 -4.31
CA CYS A 117 10.13 -13.64 -4.02
C CYS A 117 11.30 -13.05 -3.21
N PRO A 118 11.79 -13.73 -2.16
CA PRO A 118 13.01 -13.31 -1.47
C PRO A 118 14.26 -13.57 -2.32
N HIS A 119 15.23 -12.66 -2.25
CA HIS A 119 16.56 -12.87 -2.83
C HIS A 119 17.34 -13.95 -2.11
N ILE A 120 17.22 -14.03 -0.77
CA ILE A 120 17.98 -15.00 0.03
C ILE A 120 17.04 -15.60 1.06
N THR A 121 17.02 -16.94 1.12
CA THR A 121 16.27 -17.69 2.14
C THR A 121 17.24 -18.43 3.03
N LEU A 122 17.17 -18.18 4.33
CA LEU A 122 18.02 -18.82 5.34
C LEU A 122 17.18 -19.58 6.36
N ASN A 123 17.67 -20.75 6.77
CA ASN A 123 17.29 -21.33 8.04
C ASN A 123 17.94 -20.50 9.16
N SER A 124 17.13 -19.92 10.04
CA SER A 124 17.63 -19.12 11.18
C SER A 124 18.04 -19.99 12.38
N GLY A 125 17.85 -21.31 12.29
CA GLY A 125 17.96 -22.26 13.39
C GLY A 125 16.68 -22.37 14.24
N ARG A 126 15.62 -21.61 13.94
CA ARG A 126 14.30 -21.73 14.59
C ARG A 126 13.15 -21.25 13.70
N GLY A 127 13.34 -21.31 12.39
CA GLY A 127 12.45 -20.68 11.42
C GLY A 127 13.19 -20.30 10.15
N LEU A 128 12.53 -19.50 9.32
CA LEU A 128 13.09 -18.96 8.08
C LEU A 128 13.31 -17.45 8.21
N HIS A 129 14.48 -16.98 7.76
CA HIS A 129 14.67 -15.57 7.42
C HIS A 129 14.57 -15.42 5.91
N LEU A 130 13.63 -14.60 5.46
CA LEU A 130 13.45 -14.25 4.06
C LEU A 130 14.01 -12.84 3.84
N PHE A 131 15.11 -12.74 3.10
CA PHE A 131 15.75 -11.47 2.80
C PHE A 131 15.36 -10.98 1.43
N TYR A 132 15.03 -9.71 1.39
CA TYR A 132 14.65 -8.98 0.21
C TYR A 132 15.60 -7.81 0.05
N LEU A 133 16.55 -7.93 -0.86
CA LEU A 133 17.54 -6.91 -1.14
C LEU A 133 16.87 -5.72 -1.82
N ILE A 134 17.15 -4.53 -1.30
CA ILE A 134 16.73 -3.27 -1.91
C ILE A 134 17.92 -2.45 -2.38
N GLU A 135 17.64 -1.55 -3.33
CA GLU A 135 18.52 -0.44 -3.64
C GLU A 135 18.84 0.33 -2.36
N PRO A 136 20.13 0.57 -2.04
CA PRO A 136 20.52 1.20 -0.78
C PRO A 136 19.87 2.58 -0.59
N VAL A 137 19.12 2.72 0.50
CA VAL A 137 18.53 3.99 0.90
C VAL A 137 19.43 4.64 1.94
N TYR A 138 20.05 5.76 1.55
CA TYR A 138 20.86 6.59 2.42
C TYR A 138 19.98 7.62 3.14
N PHE A 139 20.09 7.66 4.47
CA PHE A 139 19.33 8.59 5.28
C PHE A 139 20.10 9.91 5.42
N TYR A 140 19.48 10.99 4.97
CA TYR A 140 20.04 12.32 5.02
C TYR A 140 20.15 12.84 6.47
N LYS A 141 21.02 13.84 6.69
CA LYS A 141 21.04 14.62 7.96
C LYS A 141 19.72 15.38 8.19
N ASP A 142 18.97 15.65 7.13
CA ASP A 142 17.64 16.28 7.19
C ASP A 142 16.64 15.34 7.89
N LYS A 143 16.18 15.76 9.07
CA LYS A 143 15.30 14.97 9.94
C LYS A 143 13.97 14.63 9.27
N ILE A 144 13.35 15.56 8.56
CA ILE A 144 12.02 15.37 7.95
C ILE A 144 12.11 14.37 6.80
N LYS A 145 13.13 14.50 5.93
CA LYS A 145 13.36 13.55 4.83
C LYS A 145 13.69 12.16 5.37
N LYS A 146 14.50 12.08 6.42
CA LYS A 146 14.84 10.84 7.11
C LYS A 146 13.60 10.15 7.67
N GLU A 147 12.75 10.85 8.42
CA GLU A 147 11.50 10.33 8.95
C GLU A 147 10.57 9.79 7.84
N LYS A 148 10.45 10.52 6.72
CA LYS A 148 9.68 10.07 5.56
C LYS A 148 10.22 8.76 4.96
N GLN A 149 11.53 8.67 4.74
CA GLN A 149 12.15 7.44 4.20
C GLN A 149 12.03 6.26 5.17
N ILE A 150 12.12 6.51 6.48
CA ILE A 150 11.93 5.50 7.51
C ILE A 150 10.50 4.97 7.51
N SER A 151 9.51 5.87 7.48
CA SER A 151 8.09 5.51 7.36
C SER A 151 7.86 4.66 6.12
N LEU A 152 8.44 5.07 4.98
CA LEU A 152 8.36 4.35 3.71
C LEU A 152 8.87 2.91 3.83
N TYR A 153 10.06 2.74 4.43
CA TYR A 153 10.64 1.43 4.67
C TYR A 153 9.74 0.57 5.56
N GLN A 154 9.23 1.13 6.66
CA GLN A 154 8.38 0.42 7.60
C GLN A 154 7.06 0.00 6.96
N ASP A 155 6.47 0.85 6.12
CA ASP A 155 5.26 0.53 5.35
C ASP A 155 5.48 -0.64 4.38
N CYS A 156 6.60 -0.66 3.65
CA CYS A 156 6.96 -1.78 2.77
C CYS A 156 7.15 -3.07 3.56
N ALA A 157 7.90 -2.99 4.65
CA ALA A 157 8.22 -4.16 5.47
C ALA A 157 6.97 -4.73 6.13
N ALA A 158 6.04 -3.87 6.55
CA ALA A 158 4.77 -4.28 7.13
C ALA A 158 3.90 -4.96 6.08
N TYR A 159 3.75 -4.36 4.90
CA TYR A 159 2.94 -4.95 3.84
C TYR A 159 3.48 -6.31 3.40
N LEU A 160 4.79 -6.39 3.09
CA LEU A 160 5.41 -7.63 2.64
C LEU A 160 5.19 -8.77 3.64
N LYS A 161 5.34 -8.45 4.93
CA LYS A 161 5.06 -9.38 6.02
C LYS A 161 3.57 -9.76 6.08
N GLU A 162 2.67 -8.78 6.03
CA GLU A 162 1.22 -9.00 6.12
C GLU A 162 0.70 -9.86 4.96
N SER A 163 1.10 -9.56 3.72
CA SER A 163 0.71 -10.35 2.53
C SER A 163 1.26 -11.77 2.58
N LEU A 164 2.53 -11.93 3.00
CA LEU A 164 3.10 -13.25 3.21
C LEU A 164 2.32 -14.03 4.28
N TYR A 165 1.97 -13.38 5.38
CA TYR A 165 1.27 -14.01 6.50
C TYR A 165 -0.16 -14.38 6.12
N GLU A 166 -0.85 -13.54 5.37
CA GLU A 166 -2.19 -13.79 4.82
C GLU A 166 -2.16 -15.04 3.94
N LYS A 167 -1.24 -15.09 2.97
CA LYS A 167 -1.11 -16.23 2.06
C LYS A 167 -0.73 -17.52 2.78
N ILE A 168 0.22 -17.47 3.71
CA ILE A 168 0.56 -18.65 4.53
C ILE A 168 -0.63 -19.09 5.38
N SER A 169 -1.44 -18.16 5.89
CA SER A 169 -2.63 -18.48 6.69
C SER A 169 -3.70 -19.18 5.86
N GLU A 170 -3.93 -18.76 4.61
CA GLU A 170 -4.84 -19.44 3.68
C GLU A 170 -4.41 -20.90 3.43
N LEU A 171 -3.11 -21.13 3.22
CA LEU A 171 -2.56 -22.47 3.00
C LEU A 171 -2.62 -23.37 4.23
N LYS A 172 -2.49 -22.80 5.43
CA LYS A 172 -2.67 -23.57 6.67
C LYS A 172 -4.09 -24.09 6.84
N VAL A 173 -5.09 -23.34 6.39
CA VAL A 173 -6.50 -23.77 6.41
C VAL A 173 -6.75 -24.93 5.44
N ALA A 174 -5.93 -25.04 4.39
CA ALA A 174 -5.93 -26.18 3.45
C ALA A 174 -5.13 -27.41 3.94
N ASP A 175 -4.80 -27.49 5.24
CA ASP A 175 -4.07 -28.61 5.88
C ASP A 175 -2.66 -28.90 5.33
N VAL A 176 -1.92 -27.89 4.86
CA VAL A 176 -0.52 -28.08 4.45
C VAL A 176 0.37 -28.41 5.66
N TYR A 177 0.70 -29.69 5.84
CA TYR A 177 1.42 -30.24 7.00
C TYR A 177 2.72 -29.48 7.33
N ALA A 178 3.51 -29.13 6.31
CA ALA A 178 4.78 -28.41 6.48
C ALA A 178 4.59 -27.00 7.11
N LEU A 179 3.47 -26.33 6.82
CA LEU A 179 3.19 -24.96 7.26
C LEU A 179 2.46 -24.90 8.61
N LYS A 180 1.87 -26.02 9.07
CA LYS A 180 1.00 -26.10 10.26
C LYS A 180 1.61 -25.47 11.52
N ASN A 181 2.92 -25.60 11.68
CA ASN A 181 3.65 -25.17 12.88
C ASN A 181 4.40 -23.84 12.71
N ILE A 182 4.23 -23.12 11.60
CA ILE A 182 4.78 -21.77 11.49
C ILE A 182 4.03 -20.84 12.45
N ASP A 183 4.73 -20.07 13.25
CA ASP A 183 4.15 -19.05 14.13
C ASP A 183 4.20 -17.69 13.43
N LEU A 184 3.02 -17.13 13.17
CA LEU A 184 2.88 -15.86 12.46
C LEU A 184 2.72 -14.73 13.46
N ASP A 185 3.82 -14.34 14.12
CA ASP A 185 3.79 -13.26 15.10
C ASP A 185 3.62 -11.90 14.39
N LYS A 186 2.42 -11.32 14.49
CA LYS A 186 2.10 -10.01 13.90
C LYS A 186 2.89 -8.85 14.54
N ASN A 187 3.39 -9.02 15.76
CA ASN A 187 4.06 -7.96 16.52
C ASN A 187 5.58 -7.91 16.32
N VAL A 188 6.20 -8.98 15.79
CA VAL A 188 7.66 -9.09 15.63
C VAL A 188 8.07 -8.97 14.15
N GLY A 189 8.97 -8.04 13.84
CA GLY A 189 9.43 -7.80 12.46
C GLY A 189 8.91 -6.50 11.86
N SER A 190 9.43 -6.13 10.68
CA SER A 190 9.01 -4.95 9.90
C SER A 190 9.38 -3.58 10.48
N ASN A 191 10.38 -3.52 11.37
CA ASN A 191 10.89 -2.27 11.93
C ASN A 191 12.31 -2.01 11.42
N ILE A 192 12.64 -0.77 11.02
CA ILE A 192 14.01 -0.39 10.67
C ILE A 192 15.00 -0.54 11.84
N LEU A 193 14.49 -0.55 13.07
CA LEU A 193 15.28 -0.81 14.27
C LEU A 193 15.47 -2.31 14.56
N GLN A 194 14.94 -3.18 13.71
CA GLN A 194 15.01 -4.63 13.90
C GLN A 194 16.46 -5.11 13.94
N ILE A 195 16.67 -6.11 14.79
CA ILE A 195 17.92 -6.81 14.97
C ILE A 195 17.61 -8.28 14.74
N ILE A 196 18.23 -8.86 13.73
CA ILE A 196 18.04 -10.26 13.34
C ILE A 196 19.27 -11.08 13.69
N ARG A 197 19.13 -12.40 13.76
CA ARG A 197 20.29 -13.29 13.92
C ARG A 197 21.21 -13.15 12.71
N LEU A 198 22.52 -13.10 12.96
CA LEU A 198 23.53 -13.06 11.90
C LEU A 198 23.37 -14.32 11.00
N PRO A 199 23.33 -14.18 9.66
CA PRO A 199 23.34 -15.31 8.74
C PRO A 199 24.39 -16.37 9.09
N LEU A 200 23.99 -17.64 9.03
CA LEU A 200 24.83 -18.82 9.29
C LEU A 200 25.43 -18.91 10.72
N SER A 201 24.96 -18.08 11.66
CA SER A 201 25.38 -18.14 13.06
C SER A 201 24.58 -19.16 13.87
N TYR A 202 25.13 -19.54 15.02
CA TYR A 202 24.51 -20.51 15.92
C TYR A 202 23.40 -19.87 16.78
N ASN A 203 22.25 -20.53 16.83
CA ASN A 203 21.15 -20.21 17.72
C ASN A 203 21.24 -21.06 18.99
N SER A 204 21.74 -20.46 20.07
CA SER A 204 21.89 -21.17 21.34
C SER A 204 20.56 -21.59 21.97
N SER A 205 19.48 -20.86 21.68
CA SER A 205 18.15 -21.13 22.25
C SER A 205 17.46 -22.31 21.56
N ALA A 206 17.85 -22.63 20.33
CA ALA A 206 17.35 -23.78 19.57
C ALA A 206 18.41 -24.88 19.43
N LYS A 207 19.64 -24.64 19.91
CA LYS A 207 20.81 -25.51 19.74
C LYS A 207 21.06 -25.91 18.28
N ALA A 208 20.78 -24.99 17.35
CA ALA A 208 20.86 -25.24 15.92
C ALA A 208 21.68 -24.14 15.23
N LYS A 209 22.41 -24.51 14.18
CA LYS A 209 23.14 -23.56 13.33
C LYS A 209 22.24 -23.11 12.19
N GLY A 210 22.29 -21.82 11.85
CA GLY A 210 21.63 -21.34 10.65
C GLY A 210 22.32 -21.87 9.38
N THR A 211 21.55 -22.15 8.35
CA THR A 211 22.04 -22.67 7.06
C THR A 211 21.42 -21.88 5.91
N LEU A 212 22.10 -21.87 4.77
CA LEU A 212 21.56 -21.32 3.52
C LEU A 212 20.55 -22.33 2.94
N ILE A 213 19.42 -21.83 2.43
CA ILE A 213 18.43 -22.67 1.73
C ILE A 213 18.41 -22.30 0.25
N ASP A 214 18.31 -21.01 -0.07
CA ASP A 214 18.25 -20.58 -1.47
C ASP A 214 18.78 -19.16 -1.68
N ILE A 215 19.29 -18.90 -2.89
CA ILE A 215 19.66 -17.57 -3.38
C ILE A 215 19.07 -17.42 -4.78
N ASN A 216 18.16 -16.46 -4.93
CA ASN A 216 17.58 -16.09 -6.21
C ASN A 216 18.36 -14.91 -6.80
N ASP A 217 18.84 -15.08 -8.03
CA ASP A 217 19.64 -14.08 -8.73
C ASP A 217 18.75 -13.19 -9.61
N PHE A 218 18.27 -12.09 -9.02
CA PHE A 218 17.54 -11.05 -9.74
C PHE A 218 17.86 -9.67 -9.15
N PRO A 219 17.58 -8.57 -9.90
CA PRO A 219 17.91 -7.22 -9.46
C PRO A 219 17.34 -6.87 -8.08
N ARG A 220 18.01 -5.96 -7.38
CA ARG A 220 17.51 -5.41 -6.12
C ARG A 220 16.19 -4.70 -6.34
N TYR A 221 15.29 -4.81 -5.37
CA TYR A 221 14.04 -4.06 -5.41
C TYR A 221 14.31 -2.57 -5.17
N TYR A 222 13.71 -1.70 -5.98
CA TYR A 222 13.75 -0.28 -5.68
C TYR A 222 12.65 0.05 -4.66
N LEU A 223 13.02 0.50 -3.45
CA LEU A 223 12.08 0.71 -2.33
C LEU A 223 10.87 1.60 -2.72
N GLY A 224 11.07 2.59 -3.60
CA GLY A 224 10.00 3.46 -4.10
C GLY A 224 9.06 2.81 -5.14
N LEU A 225 9.51 1.78 -5.87
CA LEU A 225 8.71 0.99 -6.81
C LEU A 225 7.98 -0.12 -6.04
N TRP A 226 8.61 -0.63 -4.98
CA TRP A 226 8.07 -1.67 -4.12
C TRP A 226 6.72 -1.32 -3.51
N ILE A 227 6.47 -0.05 -3.16
CA ILE A 227 5.16 0.40 -2.66
C ILE A 227 4.08 0.36 -3.75
N ASN A 228 4.43 0.62 -5.00
CA ASN A 228 3.48 0.59 -6.11
C ASN A 228 3.04 -0.84 -6.47
N GLU A 229 3.92 -1.82 -6.26
CA GLU A 229 3.65 -3.25 -6.49
C GLU A 229 2.97 -3.92 -5.30
N LEU A 230 3.38 -3.55 -4.07
CA LEU A 230 2.90 -4.15 -2.83
C LEU A 230 1.64 -3.45 -2.31
N LYS A 231 1.65 -2.15 -2.00
CA LYS A 231 0.42 -1.42 -1.61
C LYS A 231 -0.20 -0.69 -2.81
N PRO A 232 -1.21 -1.24 -3.53
CA PRO A 232 -2.08 -0.40 -4.33
C PRO A 232 -3.00 0.41 -3.40
N GLU A 233 -2.46 1.26 -2.52
CA GLU A 233 -3.25 2.13 -1.66
C GLU A 233 -3.06 3.61 -2.00
N LYS A 234 -4.16 4.17 -2.54
CA LYS A 234 -4.67 5.54 -2.26
C LYS A 234 -3.60 6.59 -1.97
N ASP A 235 -2.77 6.84 -2.96
CA ASP A 235 -1.78 7.90 -2.89
C ASP A 235 -2.49 9.28 -2.90
N ILE A 236 -2.07 10.15 -1.98
CA ILE A 236 -2.65 11.48 -1.72
C ILE A 236 -2.25 12.48 -2.83
N ASN A 237 -1.27 12.13 -3.67
CA ASN A 237 -1.05 12.75 -4.98
C ASN A 237 -1.66 11.96 -6.17
N LYS A 238 -2.08 10.69 -5.96
CA LYS A 238 -3.04 10.00 -6.85
C LYS A 238 -4.48 10.48 -6.63
N SER A 239 -4.81 11.42 -5.74
CA SER A 239 -6.14 12.08 -5.81
C SER A 239 -6.33 12.81 -7.13
N ASN A 240 -5.25 13.09 -7.87
CA ASN A 240 -5.32 13.55 -9.25
C ASN A 240 -5.08 12.41 -10.23
N TYR A 241 -4.21 11.43 -9.98
CA TYR A 241 -3.91 10.35 -10.95
C TYR A 241 -4.85 9.12 -10.89
N ILE A 242 -5.21 8.60 -9.71
CA ILE A 242 -6.33 7.63 -9.53
C ILE A 242 -7.64 8.33 -9.86
N HIS A 243 -7.81 9.61 -9.51
CA HIS A 243 -8.99 10.35 -9.93
C HIS A 243 -8.99 10.57 -11.43
N LYS A 244 -7.84 10.82 -12.08
CA LYS A 244 -7.72 10.90 -13.55
C LYS A 244 -8.00 9.55 -14.20
N ALA A 245 -7.43 8.43 -13.75
CA ALA A 245 -7.74 7.10 -14.27
C ALA A 245 -9.18 6.63 -13.97
N ASN A 246 -9.75 7.00 -12.82
CA ASN A 246 -11.16 6.73 -12.50
C ASN A 246 -12.11 7.68 -13.25
N ILE A 247 -11.72 8.94 -13.49
CA ILE A 247 -12.46 9.86 -14.35
C ILE A 247 -12.37 9.36 -15.77
N GLU A 248 -11.21 8.93 -16.26
CA GLU A 248 -11.00 8.36 -17.59
C GLU A 248 -11.88 7.11 -17.75
N LYS A 249 -11.82 6.17 -16.80
CA LYS A 249 -12.68 4.97 -16.78
C LYS A 249 -14.17 5.30 -16.69
N LEU A 250 -14.56 6.29 -15.88
CA LEU A 250 -15.94 6.76 -15.78
C LEU A 250 -16.38 7.49 -17.05
N SER A 251 -15.49 8.27 -17.67
CA SER A 251 -15.71 9.01 -18.90
C SER A 251 -15.87 8.02 -20.05
N LEU A 252 -15.05 6.99 -20.15
CA LEU A 252 -15.22 5.89 -21.11
C LEU A 252 -16.56 5.16 -20.92
N LYS A 253 -16.97 4.89 -19.67
CA LYS A 253 -18.30 4.32 -19.39
C LYS A 253 -19.44 5.25 -19.81
N ARG A 254 -19.33 6.56 -19.53
CA ARG A 254 -20.31 7.57 -19.97
C ARG A 254 -20.37 7.70 -21.47
N ILE A 255 -19.22 7.66 -22.16
CA ILE A 255 -19.14 7.64 -23.63
C ILE A 255 -19.85 6.41 -24.18
N ALA A 256 -19.61 5.23 -23.61
CA ALA A 256 -20.33 4.02 -23.99
C ALA A 256 -21.85 4.19 -23.78
N ASP A 257 -22.27 4.73 -22.64
CA ASP A 257 -23.68 5.01 -22.36
C ASP A 257 -24.29 6.05 -23.33
N TYR A 258 -23.53 7.06 -23.77
CA TYR A 258 -23.96 8.00 -24.81
C TYR A 258 -24.14 7.31 -26.16
N LYS A 259 -23.22 6.40 -26.53
CA LYS A 259 -23.36 5.60 -27.76
C LYS A 259 -24.60 4.70 -27.70
N THR A 260 -24.86 4.08 -26.54
CA THR A 260 -26.08 3.31 -26.28
C THR A 260 -27.33 4.17 -26.38
N LEU A 261 -27.32 5.37 -25.79
CA LEU A 261 -28.43 6.33 -25.86
C LEU A 261 -28.73 6.74 -27.30
N ILE A 262 -27.69 7.04 -28.10
CA ILE A 262 -27.86 7.37 -29.52
C ILE A 262 -28.54 6.22 -30.25
N LYS A 263 -28.11 4.98 -30.01
CA LYS A 263 -28.70 3.79 -30.64
C LYS A 263 -30.18 3.66 -30.28
N ILE A 264 -30.53 3.68 -28.99
CA ILE A 264 -31.92 3.58 -28.51
C ILE A 264 -32.79 4.69 -29.12
N ARG A 265 -32.33 5.94 -29.08
CA ARG A 265 -33.10 7.08 -29.62
C ARG A 265 -33.19 7.11 -31.14
N LYS A 266 -32.23 6.49 -31.83
CA LYS A 266 -32.28 6.33 -33.30
C LYS A 266 -33.30 5.26 -33.68
N GLU A 267 -33.34 4.15 -32.95
CA GLU A 267 -34.35 3.09 -33.09
C GLU A 267 -35.76 3.63 -32.79
N ASN A 268 -35.89 4.48 -31.78
CA ASN A 268 -37.18 5.06 -31.36
C ASN A 268 -37.55 6.39 -32.08
N ASN A 269 -36.76 6.84 -33.06
CA ASN A 269 -36.96 8.13 -33.76
C ASN A 269 -37.02 9.39 -32.86
N THR A 270 -36.49 9.35 -31.64
CA THR A 270 -36.49 10.48 -30.69
C THR A 270 -35.16 11.26 -30.66
N LEU A 271 -34.18 10.88 -31.49
CA LEU A 271 -32.84 11.46 -31.45
C LEU A 271 -32.79 12.96 -31.79
N VAL A 272 -33.65 13.44 -32.70
CA VAL A 272 -33.56 14.77 -33.36
C VAL A 272 -33.36 15.94 -32.38
N GLY A 273 -34.07 15.96 -31.24
CA GLY A 273 -33.98 17.04 -30.24
C GLY A 273 -32.83 16.94 -29.23
N SER A 274 -32.08 15.83 -29.22
CA SER A 274 -31.03 15.57 -28.23
C SER A 274 -29.62 15.52 -28.81
N ARG A 275 -29.46 15.56 -30.14
CA ARG A 275 -28.15 15.46 -30.83
C ARG A 275 -27.15 16.51 -30.36
N ASP A 276 -27.55 17.78 -30.34
CA ASP A 276 -26.70 18.88 -29.86
C ASP A 276 -26.31 18.72 -28.39
N LYS A 277 -27.27 18.30 -27.55
CA LYS A 277 -27.04 18.08 -26.11
C LYS A 277 -26.02 16.95 -25.89
N ILE A 278 -26.16 15.85 -26.63
CA ILE A 278 -25.25 14.70 -26.59
C ILE A 278 -23.85 15.12 -27.06
N MET A 279 -23.73 15.88 -28.15
CA MET A 279 -22.42 16.34 -28.65
C MET A 279 -21.70 17.24 -27.64
N ILE A 280 -22.41 18.18 -27.02
CA ILE A 280 -21.84 19.09 -26.00
C ILE A 280 -21.42 18.30 -24.76
N GLN A 281 -22.27 17.39 -24.30
CA GLN A 281 -22.00 16.58 -23.11
C GLN A 281 -20.86 15.56 -23.34
N ALA A 282 -20.77 14.98 -24.53
CA ALA A 282 -19.65 14.13 -24.94
C ALA A 282 -18.34 14.91 -25.01
N ALA A 283 -18.33 16.08 -25.65
CA ALA A 283 -17.15 16.95 -25.69
C ALA A 283 -16.68 17.33 -24.28
N TRP A 284 -17.61 17.69 -23.38
CA TRP A 284 -17.28 17.96 -21.97
C TRP A 284 -16.66 16.74 -21.28
N THR A 285 -17.19 15.54 -21.54
CA THR A 285 -16.74 14.28 -20.93
C THR A 285 -15.34 13.87 -21.41
N ILE A 286 -15.05 14.09 -22.69
CA ILE A 286 -13.73 13.82 -23.29
C ILE A 286 -12.68 14.79 -22.73
N ILE A 287 -12.99 16.09 -22.70
CA ILE A 287 -12.07 17.12 -22.18
C ILE A 287 -11.73 16.89 -20.70
N ASN A 288 -12.74 16.66 -19.85
CA ASN A 288 -12.49 16.41 -18.42
C ASN A 288 -11.94 15.02 -18.13
N GLY A 289 -12.13 14.07 -19.06
CA GLY A 289 -11.58 12.72 -18.99
C GLY A 289 -10.17 12.58 -19.52
N ASP A 290 -9.61 13.63 -20.11
CA ASP A 290 -8.34 13.60 -20.84
C ASP A 290 -8.29 12.49 -21.90
N LEU A 291 -9.41 12.30 -22.60
CA LEU A 291 -9.58 11.27 -23.63
C LEU A 291 -9.26 11.82 -25.02
N SER A 292 -8.98 10.91 -25.98
CA SER A 292 -8.77 11.32 -27.38
C SER A 292 -10.00 12.01 -27.96
N LYS A 293 -9.76 13.10 -28.70
CA LYS A 293 -10.78 13.83 -29.45
C LYS A 293 -11.45 12.95 -30.53
N ASP A 294 -10.76 11.91 -31.00
CA ASP A 294 -11.28 10.97 -32.02
C ASP A 294 -12.63 10.35 -31.60
N ILE A 295 -12.84 10.16 -30.30
CA ILE A 295 -14.10 9.67 -29.73
C ILE A 295 -15.27 10.61 -30.08
N LEU A 296 -15.05 11.92 -30.20
CA LEU A 296 -16.09 12.86 -30.58
C LEU A 296 -16.45 12.73 -32.07
N TYR A 297 -15.49 12.37 -32.92
CA TYR A 297 -15.74 12.05 -34.34
C TYR A 297 -16.56 10.76 -34.48
N GLU A 298 -16.25 9.74 -33.68
CA GLU A 298 -17.05 8.52 -33.62
C GLU A 298 -18.51 8.80 -33.22
N ILE A 299 -18.72 9.63 -32.20
CA ILE A 299 -20.07 10.03 -31.76
C ILE A 299 -20.80 10.82 -32.85
N GLY A 300 -20.11 11.76 -33.51
CA GLY A 300 -20.66 12.53 -34.64
C GLY A 300 -21.11 11.63 -35.79
N SER A 301 -20.31 10.61 -36.12
CA SER A 301 -20.64 9.59 -37.14
C SER A 301 -21.86 8.74 -36.75
N LEU A 302 -21.98 8.33 -35.48
CA LEU A 302 -23.15 7.57 -35.00
C LEU A 302 -24.46 8.35 -35.15
N ILE A 303 -24.40 9.66 -34.91
CA ILE A 303 -25.54 10.57 -35.11
C ILE A 303 -25.81 10.78 -36.62
N GLY A 304 -24.76 11.04 -37.39
CA GLY A 304 -24.78 11.23 -38.85
C GLY A 304 -25.19 12.63 -39.32
N GLY A 305 -25.04 12.88 -40.62
CA GLY A 305 -25.50 14.11 -41.28
C GLY A 305 -24.64 15.33 -40.94
N GLY A 306 -25.24 16.43 -40.49
CA GLY A 306 -24.48 17.64 -40.14
C GLY A 306 -23.46 17.45 -38.99
N PHE A 307 -23.63 16.38 -38.20
CA PHE A 307 -22.89 16.12 -36.96
C PHE A 307 -21.56 15.37 -37.19
N GLU A 308 -21.38 14.73 -38.34
CA GLU A 308 -20.12 14.06 -38.72
C GLU A 308 -19.10 15.02 -39.36
N LYS A 309 -19.56 16.22 -39.75
CA LYS A 309 -18.71 17.23 -40.38
C LYS A 309 -17.67 17.73 -39.38
N GLU A 310 -16.40 17.67 -39.76
CA GLU A 310 -15.27 18.14 -38.94
C GLU A 310 -15.48 19.57 -38.42
N ARG A 311 -15.93 20.49 -39.28
CA ARG A 311 -16.22 21.88 -38.88
C ARG A 311 -17.22 21.98 -37.73
N TYR A 312 -18.23 21.11 -37.71
CA TYR A 312 -19.23 21.08 -36.65
C TYR A 312 -18.65 20.50 -35.35
N ILE A 313 -17.91 19.38 -35.45
CA ILE A 313 -17.22 18.74 -34.32
C ILE A 313 -16.23 19.71 -33.66
N GLU A 314 -15.43 20.41 -34.46
CA GLU A 314 -14.51 21.46 -34.01
C GLU A 314 -15.22 22.60 -33.28
N SER A 315 -16.36 23.05 -33.82
CA SER A 315 -17.17 24.09 -33.20
C SER A 315 -17.65 23.67 -31.80
N LYS A 316 -18.14 22.43 -31.66
CA LYS A 316 -18.60 21.90 -30.38
C LYS A 316 -17.46 21.67 -29.39
N TRP A 317 -16.32 21.17 -29.84
CA TRP A 317 -15.11 21.02 -29.02
C TRP A 317 -14.67 22.35 -28.41
N ARG A 318 -14.53 23.40 -29.25
CA ARG A 318 -14.14 24.75 -28.79
C ARG A 318 -15.16 25.35 -27.84
N ASN A 319 -16.45 25.18 -28.13
CA ASN A 319 -17.52 25.67 -27.26
C ASN A 319 -17.47 24.98 -25.89
N ALA A 320 -17.35 23.65 -25.84
CA ALA A 320 -17.24 22.88 -24.60
C ALA A 320 -16.00 23.30 -23.78
N MET A 321 -14.85 23.47 -24.43
CA MET A 321 -13.61 23.88 -23.76
C MET A 321 -13.71 25.26 -23.11
N ARG A 322 -14.29 26.25 -23.83
CA ARG A 322 -14.40 27.64 -23.35
C ARG A 322 -15.50 27.83 -22.33
N ASN A 323 -16.68 27.26 -22.57
CA ASN A 323 -17.90 27.65 -21.86
C ASN A 323 -18.36 26.64 -20.79
N VAL A 324 -18.04 25.35 -20.93
CA VAL A 324 -18.63 24.28 -20.12
C VAL A 324 -17.58 23.58 -19.25
N ALA A 325 -16.48 23.09 -19.84
CA ALA A 325 -15.46 22.32 -19.14
C ALA A 325 -14.66 23.17 -18.14
N SER A 326 -14.42 24.44 -18.47
CA SER A 326 -13.78 25.41 -17.58
C SER A 326 -14.61 25.71 -16.33
N LYS A 327 -15.95 25.75 -16.45
CA LYS A 327 -16.89 26.11 -15.37
C LYS A 327 -17.30 24.92 -14.51
N TYR A 328 -17.47 23.74 -15.12
CA TYR A 328 -17.95 22.54 -14.44
C TYR A 328 -16.90 21.44 -14.49
N LYS A 329 -16.00 21.41 -13.50
CA LYS A 329 -14.95 20.37 -13.40
C LYS A 329 -15.48 18.99 -12.98
N LYS A 330 -16.73 18.91 -12.52
CA LYS A 330 -17.37 17.66 -12.07
C LYS A 330 -18.88 17.72 -12.29
N LEU A 331 -19.43 16.71 -12.96
CA LEU A 331 -20.88 16.49 -13.12
C LEU A 331 -21.27 15.13 -12.53
N SER A 332 -22.35 15.10 -11.74
CA SER A 332 -22.96 13.87 -11.23
C SER A 332 -23.78 13.18 -12.33
N ASN A 333 -23.95 11.86 -12.23
CA ASN A 333 -24.77 11.11 -13.20
C ASN A 333 -26.22 11.64 -13.22
N LYS A 334 -26.77 12.03 -12.06
CA LYS A 334 -28.08 12.69 -11.96
C LYS A 334 -28.20 13.92 -12.86
N LYS A 335 -27.25 14.86 -12.78
CA LYS A 335 -27.26 16.08 -13.60
C LYS A 335 -27.09 15.79 -15.10
N ILE A 336 -26.29 14.77 -15.42
CA ILE A 336 -26.08 14.34 -16.81
C ILE A 336 -27.38 13.74 -17.36
N MET A 337 -28.08 12.91 -16.59
CA MET A 337 -29.38 12.34 -16.96
C MET A 337 -30.44 13.42 -17.12
N GLU A 338 -30.52 14.39 -16.20
CA GLU A 338 -31.43 15.54 -16.29
C GLU A 338 -31.16 16.38 -17.54
N TRP A 339 -29.90 16.65 -17.87
CA TRP A 339 -29.58 17.48 -19.04
C TRP A 339 -29.86 16.75 -20.37
N LEU A 340 -29.57 15.45 -20.42
CA LEU A 340 -29.82 14.63 -21.60
C LEU A 340 -31.26 14.12 -21.71
N ASP A 341 -32.12 14.48 -20.75
CA ASP A 341 -33.50 14.02 -20.62
C ASP A 341 -33.58 12.47 -20.68
N ILE A 342 -32.69 11.76 -19.97
CA ILE A 342 -32.64 10.29 -19.97
C ILE A 342 -33.77 9.74 -19.10
N SER A 343 -34.65 8.96 -19.70
CA SER A 343 -35.75 8.26 -19.02
C SER A 343 -35.26 7.06 -18.20
N GLU A 344 -36.09 6.58 -17.26
CA GLU A 344 -35.76 5.39 -16.48
C GLU A 344 -35.62 4.16 -17.37
N GLU A 345 -36.47 4.02 -18.39
CA GLU A 345 -36.44 2.94 -19.38
C GLU A 345 -35.13 2.92 -20.17
N GLU A 346 -34.69 4.08 -20.68
CA GLU A 346 -33.41 4.21 -21.39
C GLU A 346 -32.22 3.85 -20.48
N SER A 347 -32.28 4.24 -19.20
CA SER A 347 -31.20 4.02 -18.23
C SER A 347 -30.94 2.55 -17.90
N GLN A 348 -31.94 1.67 -18.08
CA GLN A 348 -31.80 0.24 -17.81
C GLN A 348 -30.73 -0.42 -18.69
N PHE A 349 -30.55 0.07 -19.90
CA PHE A 349 -29.59 -0.42 -20.88
C PHE A 349 -28.18 0.19 -20.72
N MET A 350 -28.01 1.12 -19.78
CA MET A 350 -26.75 1.83 -19.55
C MET A 350 -25.91 1.17 -18.45
N SER A 351 -24.61 1.41 -18.48
CA SER A 351 -23.66 0.84 -17.52
C SER A 351 -23.51 1.68 -16.25
N CYS A 352 -23.55 3.02 -16.37
CA CYS A 352 -23.26 3.92 -15.26
C CYS A 352 -24.28 5.07 -15.10
N LEU A 353 -24.96 5.50 -16.16
CA LEU A 353 -26.03 6.49 -16.10
C LEU A 353 -27.35 5.83 -15.68
N LYS A 354 -27.40 5.37 -14.43
CA LYS A 354 -28.58 4.75 -13.79
C LYS A 354 -29.15 5.65 -12.69
N PRO A 355 -30.45 5.53 -12.38
CA PRO A 355 -31.02 6.12 -11.18
C PRO A 355 -30.30 5.59 -9.91
N CYS A 356 -30.18 6.45 -8.89
CA CYS A 356 -29.37 6.23 -7.69
C CYS A 356 -29.55 4.82 -7.09
N THR A 357 -28.43 4.15 -6.81
CA THR A 357 -28.47 2.80 -6.21
C THR A 357 -28.87 2.86 -4.73
N LYS A 358 -29.47 1.79 -4.19
CA LYS A 358 -29.84 1.65 -2.75
C LYS A 358 -28.72 2.05 -1.78
N LYS A 359 -27.44 1.86 -2.15
CA LYS A 359 -26.27 2.27 -1.35
C LYS A 359 -26.12 3.78 -1.21
N GLU A 360 -26.43 4.56 -2.25
CA GLU A 360 -26.35 6.02 -2.22
C GLU A 360 -27.51 6.63 -1.41
N VAL A 361 -28.69 6.02 -1.47
CA VAL A 361 -29.84 6.38 -0.62
C VAL A 361 -29.49 6.18 0.86
N ILE A 362 -28.90 5.03 1.21
CA ILE A 362 -28.43 4.76 2.59
C ILE A 362 -27.33 5.72 3.01
N ALA A 363 -26.40 6.06 2.12
CA ALA A 363 -25.32 7.01 2.43
C ALA A 363 -25.84 8.44 2.64
N GLN A 364 -26.88 8.84 1.89
CA GLN A 364 -27.55 10.13 2.04
C GLN A 364 -28.35 10.19 3.34
N GLN A 365 -29.14 9.15 3.66
CA GLN A 365 -29.84 9.04 4.94
C GLN A 365 -28.89 9.11 6.14
N LYS A 366 -27.75 8.40 6.08
CA LYS A 366 -26.71 8.47 7.14
C LYS A 366 -26.07 9.85 7.27
N ARG A 367 -25.99 10.63 6.19
CA ARG A 367 -25.50 12.03 6.25
C ARG A 367 -26.53 12.93 6.92
N GLU A 368 -27.79 12.82 6.53
CA GLU A 368 -28.90 13.60 7.10
C GLU A 368 -29.10 13.28 8.59
N GLU A 369 -29.03 12.01 8.98
CA GLU A 369 -29.07 11.59 10.38
C GLU A 369 -27.89 12.16 11.19
N LYS A 370 -26.69 12.16 10.60
CA LYS A 370 -25.51 12.71 11.24
C LYS A 370 -25.59 14.23 11.38
N GLU A 371 -26.13 14.94 10.41
CA GLU A 371 -26.36 16.39 10.48
C GLU A 371 -27.38 16.74 11.58
N LYS A 372 -28.48 15.99 11.67
CA LYS A 372 -29.46 16.11 12.78
C LYS A 372 -28.79 15.91 14.14
N ILE A 373 -27.93 14.90 14.28
CA ILE A 373 -27.18 14.66 15.52
C ILE A 373 -26.23 15.82 15.82
N ILE A 374 -25.53 16.37 14.83
CA ILE A 374 -24.62 17.52 15.02
C ILE A 374 -25.39 18.75 15.49
N LEU A 375 -26.56 19.04 14.90
CA LEU A 375 -27.44 20.13 15.32
C LEU A 375 -27.93 19.94 16.76
N ALA A 376 -28.46 18.76 17.11
CA ALA A 376 -28.93 18.48 18.46
C ALA A 376 -27.81 18.56 19.52
N VAL A 377 -26.59 18.14 19.17
CA VAL A 377 -25.40 18.27 20.04
C VAL A 377 -25.03 19.74 20.25
N LYS A 378 -25.14 20.58 19.22
CA LYS A 378 -24.88 22.01 19.32
C LYS A 378 -25.90 22.72 20.19
N GLU A 379 -27.19 22.50 19.93
CA GLU A 379 -28.29 23.10 20.70
C GLU A 379 -28.18 22.75 22.18
N TYR A 380 -28.04 21.46 22.49
CA TYR A 380 -27.91 21.00 23.87
C TYR A 380 -26.64 21.54 24.56
N TYR A 381 -25.53 21.67 23.82
CA TYR A 381 -24.32 22.29 24.37
C TYR A 381 -24.51 23.79 24.62
N HIS A 382 -25.20 24.52 23.74
CA HIS A 382 -25.49 25.93 23.93
C HIS A 382 -26.38 26.18 25.15
N GLU A 383 -27.31 25.27 25.46
CA GLU A 383 -28.17 25.35 26.64
C GLU A 383 -27.46 25.03 27.96
N ASN A 384 -26.55 24.04 27.97
CA ASN A 384 -25.98 23.49 29.22
C ASN A 384 -24.50 23.85 29.45
N GLY A 385 -23.78 24.34 28.44
CA GLY A 385 -22.38 24.78 28.53
C GLY A 385 -21.36 23.70 28.89
N ASN A 386 -21.76 22.42 29.04
CA ASN A 386 -20.89 21.36 29.56
C ASN A 386 -20.61 20.26 28.52
N ILE A 387 -19.34 20.18 28.10
CA ILE A 387 -18.85 19.18 27.13
C ILE A 387 -18.97 17.76 27.68
N SER A 388 -18.70 17.54 28.96
CA SER A 388 -18.73 16.21 29.55
C SER A 388 -20.15 15.66 29.68
N GLU A 389 -21.11 16.53 29.96
CA GLU A 389 -22.53 16.18 30.06
C GLU A 389 -23.14 15.94 28.68
N THR A 390 -22.83 16.81 27.72
CA THR A 390 -23.20 16.63 26.31
C THR A 390 -22.66 15.31 25.74
N ALA A 391 -21.41 14.97 26.04
CA ALA A 391 -20.80 13.70 25.64
C ALA A 391 -21.55 12.48 26.21
N LYS A 392 -21.97 12.54 27.48
CA LYS A 392 -22.77 11.48 28.12
C LYS A 392 -24.16 11.36 27.50
N LYS A 393 -24.89 12.47 27.30
CA LYS A 393 -26.24 12.48 26.73
C LYS A 393 -26.29 11.88 25.33
N PHE A 394 -25.35 12.25 24.46
CA PHE A 394 -25.31 11.78 23.08
C PHE A 394 -24.46 10.52 22.85
N LYS A 395 -23.92 9.91 23.93
CA LYS A 395 -22.99 8.77 23.86
C LYS A 395 -21.81 9.01 22.90
N LEU A 396 -21.26 10.22 22.93
CA LEU A 396 -20.13 10.63 22.10
C LEU A 396 -18.87 10.81 22.94
N SER A 397 -17.70 10.73 22.29
CA SER A 397 -16.47 11.16 22.96
C SER A 397 -16.46 12.68 23.15
N ARG A 398 -15.81 13.17 24.21
CA ARG A 398 -15.63 14.62 24.45
C ARG A 398 -14.96 15.32 23.26
N ASN A 399 -14.07 14.62 22.56
CA ASN A 399 -13.41 15.13 21.36
C ASN A 399 -14.39 15.25 20.17
N THR A 400 -15.33 14.31 20.04
CA THR A 400 -16.38 14.36 19.02
C THR A 400 -17.34 15.53 19.28
N VAL A 401 -17.71 15.78 20.54
CA VAL A 401 -18.52 16.94 20.93
C VAL A 401 -17.80 18.24 20.58
N ARG A 402 -16.53 18.40 20.99
CA ARG A 402 -15.70 19.57 20.63
C ARG A 402 -15.61 19.78 19.11
N LYS A 403 -15.55 18.70 18.35
CA LYS A 403 -15.53 18.77 16.89
C LYS A 403 -16.88 19.23 16.33
N TYR A 404 -18.00 18.73 16.87
CA TYR A 404 -19.33 19.04 16.39
C TYR A 404 -19.76 20.48 16.71
N ILE A 405 -19.45 20.99 17.90
CA ILE A 405 -19.75 22.39 18.27
C ILE A 405 -19.00 23.40 17.39
N ASN A 406 -17.76 23.08 17.00
CA ASN A 406 -16.91 23.95 16.18
C ASN A 406 -17.10 23.75 14.66
N LEU A 407 -17.95 22.80 14.24
CA LEU A 407 -18.15 22.50 12.83
C LEU A 407 -19.08 23.55 12.21
N LYS A 408 -18.65 24.28 11.17
CA LYS A 408 -19.58 25.09 10.36
C LYS A 408 -20.31 24.17 9.39
N LEU A 409 -21.64 24.14 9.47
CA LEU A 409 -22.50 23.49 8.46
C LEU A 409 -22.78 24.53 7.38
N ASN A 410 -22.72 24.13 6.10
CA ASN A 410 -23.00 25.00 4.95
C ASN A 410 -24.49 24.99 4.61
#